data_AF-A0A6B3GST1-F1
#
_entry.id   AF-A0A6B3GST1-F1
#
_cell.length_a   1.000
_cell.length_b   1.000
_cell.length_c   1.000
_cell.angle_alpha   90.00
_cell.angle_beta   90.00
_cell.angle_gamma   90.00
#
_symmetry.space_group_name_H-M   'P 1'
#
loop_
_entity.id
_entity.type
_entity.pdbx_description
1 polymer ?
#
loop_
_entity_poly.entity_id
_entity_poly.type
_entity_poly.pdbx_seq_one_letter_code
_entity_poly.pdbx_strand_id
1 'polypeptide(L)'
;MRPEQFLDFIVPLAQGGPGAVRVQTLADSGDTQHPFGIAVTRGGGEERWQVIGQLAPGEKHDTPTAAVTGDPATGPLPAADAPSEEWLAGIILAAASPEISAVTRWSTREDARPGHIGLTVDYHNGARTFIRAL
;
A
#
# COMPACT_ATOMS: atom_id res chain seq x y z
N MET A 1 -3.01 -3.40 -10.47
CA MET A 1 -3.97 -2.34 -10.06
C MET A 1 -3.43 -0.94 -10.38
N ARG A 2 -4.29 0.00 -10.76
CA ARG A 2 -4.00 1.45 -10.82
C ARG A 2 -4.08 2.10 -9.42
N PRO A 3 -3.53 3.32 -9.20
CA PRO A 3 -3.59 3.99 -7.90
C PRO A 3 -5.01 4.14 -7.34
N GLU A 4 -5.99 4.51 -8.16
CA GLU A 4 -7.39 4.62 -7.71
C GLU A 4 -7.94 3.28 -7.20
N GLN A 5 -7.73 2.20 -7.96
CA GLN A 5 -8.15 0.85 -7.59
C GLN A 5 -7.43 0.36 -6.33
N PHE A 6 -6.17 0.75 -6.17
CA PHE A 6 -5.41 0.42 -4.97
C PHE A 6 -5.95 1.16 -3.74
N LEU A 7 -6.44 2.39 -3.88
CA LEU A 7 -7.11 3.09 -2.78
C LEU A 7 -8.41 2.40 -2.36
N ASP A 8 -9.23 2.01 -3.33
CA ASP A 8 -10.46 1.24 -3.07
C ASP A 8 -10.17 -0.07 -2.34
N PHE A 9 -8.99 -0.66 -2.58
CA PHE A 9 -8.51 -1.85 -1.90
C PHE A 9 -7.95 -1.55 -0.50
N ILE A 10 -7.04 -0.58 -0.34
CA ILE A 10 -6.29 -0.40 0.90
C ILE A 10 -7.07 0.34 2.00
N VAL A 11 -7.98 1.25 1.63
CA VAL A 11 -8.79 2.00 2.60
C VAL A 11 -9.63 1.08 3.47
N PRO A 12 -10.46 0.16 2.94
CA PRO A 12 -11.24 -0.75 3.79
C PRO A 12 -10.36 -1.71 4.60
N LEU A 13 -9.22 -2.15 4.06
CA LEU A 13 -8.26 -2.98 4.81
C LEU A 13 -7.68 -2.23 6.00
N ALA A 14 -7.27 -0.98 5.80
CA ALA A 14 -6.74 -0.15 6.88
C ALA A 14 -7.81 0.19 7.91
N GLN A 15 -9.07 0.41 7.49
CA GLN A 15 -10.21 0.61 8.42
C GLN A 15 -10.47 -0.61 9.31
N GLY A 16 -10.35 -1.82 8.76
CA GLY A 16 -10.43 -3.07 9.51
C GLY A 16 -9.13 -3.50 10.19
N GLY A 17 -8.07 -2.72 10.04
CA GLY A 17 -6.73 -3.07 10.50
C GLY A 17 -6.59 -2.99 12.03
N PRO A 18 -5.78 -3.85 12.66
CA PRO A 18 -5.59 -3.85 14.11
C PRO A 18 -5.12 -2.49 14.64
N GLY A 19 -5.84 -1.95 15.63
CA GLY A 19 -5.48 -0.68 16.28
C GLY A 19 -5.76 0.58 15.46
N ALA A 20 -6.37 0.47 14.27
CA ALA A 20 -6.84 1.63 13.51
C ALA A 20 -8.00 2.34 14.25
N VAL A 21 -7.88 3.64 14.42
CA VAL A 21 -8.90 4.50 15.05
C VAL A 21 -9.62 5.35 14.00
N ARG A 22 -8.85 5.86 13.03
CA ARG A 22 -9.38 6.66 11.91
C ARG A 22 -8.55 6.40 10.67
N VAL A 23 -9.21 6.20 9.54
CA VAL A 23 -8.58 6.04 8.24
C VAL A 23 -9.33 6.89 7.23
N GLN A 24 -8.59 7.69 6.47
CA GLN A 24 -9.13 8.58 5.44
C GLN A 24 -8.19 8.57 4.23
N THR A 25 -8.69 8.96 3.06
CA THR A 25 -7.79 9.30 1.96
C THR A 25 -7.00 10.57 2.32
N LEU A 26 -5.84 10.76 1.69
CA LEU A 26 -5.07 11.99 1.84
C LEU A 26 -5.87 13.22 1.37
N ALA A 27 -6.66 13.09 0.31
CA ALA A 27 -7.55 14.15 -0.15
C ALA A 27 -8.58 14.55 0.92
N ASP A 28 -9.22 13.57 1.56
CA ASP A 28 -10.20 13.82 2.63
C ASP A 28 -9.58 14.38 3.91
N SER A 29 -8.27 14.20 4.12
CA SER A 29 -7.53 14.83 5.22
C SER A 29 -6.97 16.22 4.87
N GLY A 30 -7.29 16.74 3.68
CA GLY A 30 -6.90 18.07 3.21
C GLY A 30 -5.58 18.13 2.45
N ASP A 31 -4.98 16.98 2.10
CA ASP A 31 -3.79 16.91 1.25
C ASP A 31 -4.18 16.84 -0.23
N THR A 32 -4.05 17.97 -0.92
CA THR A 32 -4.29 18.05 -2.36
C THR A 32 -3.01 17.92 -3.18
N GLN A 33 -1.83 17.83 -2.55
CA GLN A 33 -0.56 17.65 -3.24
C GLN A 33 -0.32 16.19 -3.61
N HIS A 34 -0.86 15.27 -2.81
CA HIS A 34 -0.74 13.83 -2.99
C HIS A 34 -2.12 13.24 -3.28
N PRO A 35 -2.59 13.25 -4.55
CA PRO A 35 -3.96 12.89 -4.90
C PRO A 35 -4.31 11.45 -4.56
N PHE A 36 -3.29 10.59 -4.42
CA PHE A 36 -3.46 9.21 -3.99
C PHE A 36 -2.67 8.95 -2.71
N GLY A 37 -3.37 8.51 -1.67
CA GLY A 37 -2.77 8.11 -0.41
C GLY A 37 -3.80 7.95 0.69
N ILE A 38 -3.33 7.49 1.85
CA ILE A 38 -4.15 7.34 3.06
C ILE A 38 -3.48 8.01 4.27
N ALA A 39 -4.30 8.53 5.17
CA ALA A 39 -3.92 8.90 6.53
C ALA A 39 -4.52 7.87 7.49
N VAL A 40 -3.68 7.28 8.34
CA VAL A 40 -4.06 6.25 9.32
C VAL A 40 -3.71 6.75 10.71
N THR A 41 -4.71 6.93 11.57
CA THR A 41 -4.50 7.19 13.00
C THR A 41 -4.55 5.89 13.77
N ARG A 42 -3.47 5.56 14.49
CA ARG A 42 -3.37 4.43 15.44
C ARG A 42 -2.93 4.96 16.81
N GLY A 43 -2.69 4.07 17.78
CA GLY A 43 -2.25 4.45 19.14
C GLY A 43 -0.95 5.28 19.20
N GLY A 44 -0.12 5.23 18.15
CA GLY A 44 1.13 6.00 18.04
C GLY A 44 0.99 7.39 17.38
N GLY A 45 -0.19 7.77 16.89
CA GLY A 45 -0.42 9.02 16.16
C GLY A 45 -0.97 8.81 14.75
N GLU A 46 -0.98 9.88 13.97
CA GLU A 46 -1.35 9.86 12.55
C GLU A 46 -0.13 9.58 11.68
N GLU A 47 -0.27 8.63 10.77
CA GLU A 47 0.72 8.23 9.78
C GLU A 47 0.14 8.50 8.38
N ARG A 48 0.92 9.13 7.51
CA ARG A 48 0.48 9.54 6.17
C ARG A 48 1.30 8.84 5.11
N TRP A 49 0.60 8.27 4.14
CA TRP A 49 1.19 7.42 3.11
C TRP A 49 0.74 7.86 1.74
N GLN A 50 1.67 8.30 0.90
CA GLN A 50 1.39 8.55 -0.50
C GLN A 50 1.46 7.23 -1.30
N VAL A 51 0.51 7.06 -2.22
CA VAL A 51 0.44 5.95 -3.17
C VAL A 51 0.84 6.42 -4.56
N ILE A 52 1.75 5.71 -5.22
CA ILE A 52 2.25 6.02 -6.56
C ILE A 52 2.20 4.74 -7.39
N GLY A 53 1.51 4.78 -8.53
CA GLY A 53 1.45 3.65 -9.46
C GLY A 53 2.51 3.73 -10.55
N GLN A 54 3.04 2.58 -10.93
CA GLN A 54 3.86 2.37 -12.11
C GLN A 54 3.19 1.31 -12.99
N LEU A 55 2.99 1.67 -14.26
CA LEU A 55 2.39 0.78 -15.26
C LEU A 55 3.29 -0.42 -15.56
N ALA A 56 2.68 -1.49 -16.06
CA ALA A 56 3.43 -2.64 -16.55
C ALA A 56 4.31 -2.25 -17.76
N PRO A 57 5.43 -2.95 -18.01
CA PRO A 57 6.25 -2.69 -19.19
C PRO A 57 5.44 -2.72 -20.50
N GLY A 58 5.50 -1.64 -21.28
CA GLY A 58 4.79 -1.52 -22.55
C GLY A 58 3.32 -1.08 -22.46
N GLU A 59 2.78 -0.87 -21.26
CA GLU A 59 1.41 -0.37 -21.07
C GLU A 59 1.31 1.14 -21.35
N LYS A 60 0.14 1.56 -21.84
CA LYS A 60 -0.23 2.97 -22.04
C LYS A 60 -1.30 3.36 -21.03
N HIS A 61 -1.30 4.63 -20.62
CA HIS A 61 -2.30 5.15 -19.69
C HIS A 61 -3.74 5.05 -20.21
N ASP A 62 -3.91 5.03 -21.53
CA ASP A 62 -5.21 5.10 -22.23
C ASP A 62 -6.00 3.79 -22.18
N THR A 63 -5.31 2.65 -22.01
CA THR A 63 -5.94 1.32 -21.96
C THR A 63 -5.56 0.64 -20.66
N PRO A 64 -6.50 0.42 -19.73
CA PRO A 64 -6.21 -0.35 -18.51
C PRO A 64 -5.75 -1.77 -18.85
N THR A 65 -4.57 -2.17 -18.39
CA THR A 65 -4.18 -3.59 -18.42
C THR A 65 -5.17 -4.40 -17.59
N ALA A 66 -5.62 -5.52 -18.14
CA ALA A 66 -6.48 -6.46 -17.43
C ALA A 66 -5.78 -6.94 -16.15
N ALA A 67 -6.54 -7.09 -15.06
CA ALA A 67 -6.05 -7.72 -13.86
C ALA A 67 -5.53 -9.13 -14.19
N VAL A 68 -4.33 -9.46 -13.72
CA VAL A 68 -3.79 -10.81 -13.79
C VAL A 68 -3.80 -11.36 -12.38
N THR A 69 -4.39 -12.54 -12.20
CA THR A 69 -4.44 -13.24 -10.93
C THR A 69 -3.47 -14.42 -10.91
N GLY A 70 -2.83 -14.67 -9.78
CA GLY A 70 -1.96 -15.83 -9.55
C GLY A 70 -1.98 -16.24 -8.07
N ASP A 71 -0.95 -16.97 -7.64
CA ASP A 71 -0.77 -17.29 -6.22
C ASP A 71 -0.56 -15.98 -5.44
N PRO A 72 -1.38 -15.70 -4.41
CA PRO A 72 -1.30 -14.45 -3.68
C PRO A 72 -0.07 -14.42 -2.77
N ALA A 73 0.56 -13.25 -2.68
CA ALA A 73 1.44 -12.97 -1.54
C ALA A 73 0.60 -13.00 -0.25
N THR A 74 1.08 -13.74 0.75
CA THR A 74 0.38 -13.91 2.04
C THR A 74 1.30 -13.64 3.22
N GLY A 75 0.69 -13.30 4.35
CA GLY A 75 1.38 -13.04 5.61
C GLY A 75 0.39 -12.94 6.76
N PRO A 76 0.87 -13.01 8.01
CA PRO A 76 0.00 -12.87 9.17
C PRO A 76 -0.58 -11.45 9.25
N LEU A 77 -1.75 -11.32 9.87
CA LEU A 77 -2.26 -10.01 10.28
C LEU A 77 -1.28 -9.37 11.27
N PRO A 78 -0.94 -8.08 11.12
CA PRO A 78 0.07 -7.45 11.96
C PRO A 78 -0.45 -7.22 13.39
N ALA A 79 0.47 -7.10 14.35
CA ALA A 79 0.12 -6.63 15.68
C ALA A 79 -0.34 -5.15 15.62
N ALA A 80 -1.23 -4.75 16.52
CA ALA A 80 -1.76 -3.38 16.54
C ALA A 80 -0.68 -2.31 16.80
N ASP A 81 0.36 -2.68 17.57
CA ASP A 81 1.52 -1.87 17.92
C ASP A 81 2.72 -2.10 17.00
N ALA A 82 2.56 -2.85 15.91
CA ALA A 82 3.61 -3.05 14.92
C ALA A 82 4.08 -1.70 14.34
N PRO A 83 5.38 -1.59 13.98
CA PRO A 83 5.91 -0.41 13.28
C PRO A 83 5.08 -0.08 12.04
N SER A 84 4.92 1.19 11.72
CA SER A 84 4.00 1.69 10.68
C SER A 84 4.13 0.98 9.33
N GLU A 85 5.37 0.82 8.87
CA GLU A 85 5.67 0.13 7.61
C GLU A 85 5.36 -1.37 7.66
N GLU A 86 5.59 -2.01 8.81
CA GLU A 86 5.27 -3.42 9.04
C GLU A 86 3.77 -3.64 9.09
N TRP A 87 3.06 -2.77 9.80
CA TRP A 87 1.61 -2.80 9.91
C TRP A 87 0.96 -2.67 8.54
N LEU A 88 1.41 -1.71 7.73
CA LEU A 88 0.85 -1.50 6.41
C LEU A 88 1.14 -2.68 5.46
N ALA A 89 2.35 -3.25 5.51
CA ALA A 89 2.67 -4.47 4.76
C ALA A 89 1.80 -5.65 5.19
N GLY A 90 1.63 -5.82 6.51
CA GLY A 90 0.88 -6.93 7.10
C GLY A 90 -0.59 -6.93 6.69
N ILE A 91 -1.27 -5.78 6.72
CA ILE A 91 -2.69 -5.74 6.29
C ILE A 91 -2.87 -6.05 4.80
N ILE A 92 -1.90 -5.68 3.95
CA ILE A 92 -1.94 -6.00 2.51
C ILE A 92 -1.72 -7.50 2.31
N LEU A 93 -0.73 -8.07 2.99
CA LEU A 93 -0.41 -9.50 2.89
C LEU A 93 -1.51 -10.38 3.47
N ALA A 94 -2.14 -9.97 4.58
CA ALA A 94 -3.25 -10.70 5.19
C ALA A 94 -4.52 -10.72 4.31
N ALA A 95 -4.68 -9.74 3.40
CA ALA A 95 -5.78 -9.70 2.45
C ALA A 95 -5.67 -10.78 1.36
N ALA A 96 -4.49 -11.39 1.17
CA ALA A 96 -4.26 -12.46 0.21
C ALA A 96 -4.82 -12.16 -1.20
N SER A 97 -4.63 -10.92 -1.66
CA SER A 97 -5.18 -10.48 -2.95
C SER A 97 -4.54 -11.29 -4.10
N PRO A 98 -5.33 -11.93 -4.97
CA PRO A 98 -4.82 -12.77 -6.05
C PRO A 98 -4.07 -11.97 -7.13
N GLU A 99 -4.21 -10.64 -7.17
CA GLU A 99 -3.46 -9.77 -8.08
C GLU A 99 -2.05 -9.43 -7.59
N ILE A 100 -1.79 -9.54 -6.28
CA ILE A 100 -0.54 -9.13 -5.65
C ILE A 100 0.41 -10.34 -5.59
N SER A 101 1.57 -10.20 -6.22
CA SER A 101 2.61 -11.23 -6.26
C SER A 101 3.66 -11.06 -5.17
N ALA A 102 3.92 -9.83 -4.72
CA ALA A 102 4.82 -9.57 -3.60
C ALA A 102 4.53 -8.22 -2.91
N VAL A 103 4.91 -8.13 -1.63
CA VAL A 103 4.98 -6.87 -0.88
C VAL A 103 6.36 -6.78 -0.23
N THR A 104 7.12 -5.75 -0.58
CA THR A 104 8.49 -5.55 -0.10
C THR A 104 8.61 -4.25 0.68
N ARG A 105 8.92 -4.35 1.97
CA ARG A 105 9.28 -3.21 2.83
C ARG A 105 10.62 -2.62 2.42
N TRP A 106 10.73 -1.30 2.41
CA TRP A 106 11.95 -0.60 2.00
C TRP A 106 13.00 -0.62 3.10
N SER A 107 12.57 -0.52 4.36
CA SER A 107 13.49 -0.53 5.49
C SER A 107 14.20 -1.88 5.71
N THR A 108 13.70 -2.97 5.11
CA THR A 108 14.27 -4.32 5.27
C THR A 108 15.07 -4.78 4.05
N ARG A 109 15.27 -3.91 3.05
CA ARG A 109 16.07 -4.24 1.86
C ARG A 109 17.56 -4.22 2.18
N GLU A 110 18.34 -4.96 1.40
CA GLU A 110 19.80 -4.95 1.49
C GLU A 110 20.37 -3.53 1.27
N ASP A 111 19.74 -2.73 0.41
CA ASP A 111 20.11 -1.35 0.11
C ASP A 111 19.29 -0.31 0.89
N ALA A 112 18.72 -0.69 2.04
CA ALA A 112 17.89 0.18 2.86
C ALA A 112 18.60 1.49 3.22
N ARG A 113 17.87 2.60 3.07
CA ARG A 113 18.36 3.95 3.38
C ARG A 113 17.64 4.50 4.60
N PRO A 114 18.36 5.08 5.59
CA PRO A 114 17.72 5.75 6.71
C PRO A 114 16.74 6.83 6.24
N GLY A 115 15.53 6.84 6.80
CA GLY A 115 14.47 7.80 6.45
C GLY A 115 13.66 7.45 5.19
N HIS A 116 13.99 6.38 4.46
CA HIS A 116 13.22 5.91 3.31
C HIS A 116 12.26 4.80 3.72
N ILE A 117 11.17 5.17 4.38
CA ILE A 117 10.14 4.25 4.85
C ILE A 117 9.05 4.10 3.79
N GLY A 118 8.74 2.86 3.41
CA GLY A 118 7.78 2.60 2.36
C GLY A 118 7.69 1.14 1.94
N LEU A 119 6.79 0.88 1.00
CA LEU A 119 6.49 -0.44 0.47
C LEU A 119 6.53 -0.39 -1.05
N THR A 120 6.94 -1.50 -1.65
CA THR A 120 6.60 -1.82 -3.04
C THR A 120 5.62 -2.98 -3.03
N VAL A 121 4.50 -2.81 -3.72
CA VAL A 121 3.54 -3.86 -4.04
C VAL A 121 3.75 -4.22 -5.50
N ASP A 122 4.17 -5.45 -5.75
CA ASP A 122 4.31 -6.01 -7.09
C ASP A 122 3.03 -6.77 -7.47
N TYR A 123 2.56 -6.56 -8.69
CA TYR A 123 1.40 -7.25 -9.23
C TYR A 123 1.82 -8.33 -10.23
N HIS A 124 0.99 -9.37 -10.41
CA HIS A 124 1.25 -10.44 -11.39
C HIS A 124 1.31 -9.93 -12.84
N ASN A 125 0.67 -8.81 -13.15
CA ASN A 125 0.71 -8.20 -14.48
C ASN A 125 1.98 -7.36 -14.73
N GLY A 126 2.91 -7.28 -13.77
CA GLY A 126 4.16 -6.52 -13.87
C GLY A 126 4.04 -5.03 -13.56
N ALA A 127 2.84 -4.52 -13.26
CA ALA A 127 2.67 -3.19 -12.67
C ALA A 127 3.21 -3.17 -11.23
N ARG A 128 3.44 -1.98 -10.69
CA ARG A 128 3.86 -1.79 -9.30
C ARG A 128 3.13 -0.63 -8.64
N THR A 129 2.93 -0.74 -7.34
CA THR A 129 2.53 0.39 -6.49
C THR A 129 3.63 0.66 -5.47
N PHE A 130 4.06 1.90 -5.38
CA PHE A 130 4.97 2.39 -4.36
C PHE A 130 4.16 3.15 -3.31
N ILE A 131 4.37 2.81 -2.04
CA ILE A 131 3.72 3.49 -0.92
C ILE A 131 4.82 4.08 -0.06
N ARG A 132 4.86 5.39 0.11
CA ARG A 132 5.92 6.06 0.89
C ARG A 132 5.34 6.87 2.04
N ALA A 133 6.03 6.87 3.17
CA ALA A 133 5.69 7.77 4.26
C ALA A 133 5.89 9.24 3.84
N LEU A 134 5.04 10.12 4.35
CA LEU A 134 5.15 11.59 4.20
C LEU A 134 5.74 12.24 5.45
#